data_AF-A0A532DY18-F1
#
_entry.id   AF-A0A532DY18-F1
#
_cell.length_a   1.000
_cell.length_b   1.000
_cell.length_c   1.000
_cell.angle_alpha   90.00
_cell.angle_beta   90.00
_cell.angle_gamma   90.00
#
_symmetry.space_group_name_H-M   'P 1'
#
loop_
_entity.id
_entity.type
_entity.pdbx_description
1 polymer ?
#
loop_
_entity_poly.entity_id
_entity_poly.type
_entity_poly.pdbx_seq_one_letter_code
_entity_poly.pdbx_strand_id
1 'polypeptide(L)' 'HEELKPVRGGLGVSILSTSKGLMTDQESKRSKLGGELLCQVW' A
#
# COMPACT_ATOMS: atom_id res chain seq x y z
N HIS A 1 -2.75 -2.10 -12.58
CA HIS A 1 -2.12 -1.98 -11.25
C HIS A 1 -2.93 -2.85 -10.31
N GLU A 2 -2.29 -3.83 -9.67
CA GLU A 2 -2.94 -4.73 -8.72
C GLU A 2 -3.80 -3.92 -7.73
N GLU A 3 -5.09 -4.25 -7.66
CA GLU A 3 -5.99 -3.75 -6.63
C GLU A 3 -5.51 -4.32 -5.29
N LEU A 4 -4.66 -3.56 -4.60
CA LEU A 4 -4.26 -3.85 -3.22
C LEU A 4 -5.53 -3.92 -2.37
N LYS A 5 -5.94 -5.15 -2.04
CA LYS A 5 -7.08 -5.43 -1.18
C LYS A 5 -6.77 -4.95 0.24
N PRO A 6 -7.78 -4.43 0.97
CA PRO A 6 -7.59 -4.07 2.37
C PRO A 6 -7.08 -5.26 3.17
N VAL A 7 -5.99 -5.04 3.93
CA VAL A 7 -5.47 -6.07 4.84
C VAL A 7 -6.48 -6.27 5.98
N ARG A 8 -6.89 -7.51 6.22
CA ARG A 8 -7.87 -7.89 7.26
C ARG A 8 -9.13 -6.99 7.31
N GLY A 9 -9.72 -6.70 6.15
CA GLY A 9 -10.92 -5.86 6.09
C GLY A 9 -10.69 -4.39 6.48
N GLY A 10 -9.44 -3.91 6.41
CA GLY A 10 -9.07 -2.52 6.75
C GLY A 10 -8.45 -2.35 8.13
N LEU A 11 -8.27 -3.43 8.90
CA LEU A 11 -7.63 -3.40 10.21
C LEU A 11 -6.10 -3.47 10.15
N GLY A 12 -5.53 -3.88 9.02
CA GLY A 12 -4.09 -3.90 8.79
C GLY A 12 -3.63 -2.82 7.81
N VAL A 13 -2.30 -2.70 7.67
CA VAL A 13 -1.66 -1.74 6.77
C VAL A 13 -0.70 -2.49 5.84
N SER A 14 -0.75 -2.16 4.55
CA SER A 14 0.26 -2.60 3.57
C SER A 14 1.31 -1.50 3.39
N ILE A 15 2.59 -1.84 3.48
CA ILE A 15 3.69 -0.92 3.21
C ILE A 15 4.26 -1.21 1.82
N LEU A 16 4.41 -0.17 1.02
CA LEU A 16 4.86 -0.24 -0.37
C LEU A 16 6.09 0.62 -0.62
N SER A 17 6.99 0.12 -1.45
CA SER A 17 8.03 0.90 -2.09
C SER A 17 7.48 1.57 -3.34
N THR A 18 7.42 2.90 -3.35
CA THR A 18 6.95 3.69 -4.51
C THR A 18 8.10 4.54 -5.06
N SER A 19 7.90 5.14 -6.25
CA SER A 19 8.86 6.08 -6.84
C SER A 19 9.08 7.37 -6.01
N LYS A 20 8.25 7.61 -4.99
CA LYS A 20 8.39 8.73 -4.05
C LYS A 20 8.78 8.28 -2.63
N GLY A 21 9.26 7.05 -2.49
CA GLY A 21 9.65 6.46 -1.20
C GLY A 21 8.61 5.48 -0.65
N LEU A 22 8.74 5.16 0.64
CA LEU A 22 7.84 4.25 1.34
C LEU A 22 6.48 4.91 1.60
N MET A 23 5.41 4.19 1.30
CA MET A 23 4.04 4.65 1.49
C MET A 23 3.14 3.50 1.95
N THR A 24 2.08 3.83 2.67
CA THR A 24 0.98 2.89 2.88
C THR A 24 0.15 2.72 1.61
N ASP A 25 -0.66 1.66 1.53
CA ASP A 25 -1.58 1.48 0.42
C ASP A 25 -2.60 2.62 0.29
N GLN A 26 -2.99 3.23 1.41
CA GLN A 26 -3.88 4.39 1.37
C GLN A 26 -3.20 5.64 0.80
N GLU A 27 -1.96 5.92 1.21
CA GLU A 27 -1.19 7.08 0.71
C GLU A 27 -0.83 6.94 -0.76
N SER A 28 -0.44 5.73 -1.19
CA SER A 28 -0.11 5.45 -2.59
C SER A 28 -1.34 5.57 -3.49
N LYS A 29 -2.50 5.06 -3.05
CA LYS A 29 -3.79 5.24 -3.74
C LYS A 29 -4.19 6.71 -3.87
N ARG A 30 -4.11 7.49 -2.78
CA ARG A 30 -4.41 8.94 -2.80
C ARG A 30 -3.48 9.70 -3.75
N SER A 31 -2.21 9.29 -3.80
CA SER A 31 -1.19 9.88 -4.67
C SER A 31 -1.22 9.35 -6.10
N LYS A 32 -2.09 8.37 -6.41
CA LYS A 32 -2.14 7.64 -7.68
C LYS A 32 -0.79 7.03 -8.07
N LEU A 33 -0.06 6.53 -7.09
CA LEU A 33 1.22 5.87 -7.26
C LEU A 33 1.07 4.37 -7.05
N GLY A 34 1.66 3.60 -7.97
CA GLY A 34 1.92 2.18 -7.74
C GLY A 34 3.21 1.99 -6.97
N GLY A 35 3.47 0.73 -6.61
CA GLY A 35 4.68 0.35 -5.91
C GLY A 35 4.77 -1.15 -5.73
N GLU A 36 5.91 -1.60 -5.22
CA GLU A 36 6.12 -2.98 -4.81
C GLU A 36 5.66 -3.15 -3.36
N LEU A 37 4.84 -4.17 -3.09
CA LEU A 37 4.40 -4.51 -1.74
C LEU A 37 5.58 -5.12 -0.98
N LEU A 38 6.02 -4.48 0.10
CA LEU A 38 7.13 -4.97 0.91
C LEU A 38 6.65 -5.86 2.05
N CYS A 39 5.63 -5.41 2.79
CA CYS A 39 5.09 -6.17 3.90
C CYS A 39 3.66 -5.73 4.24
N GLN A 40 3.00 -6.58 5.02
CA GLN A 40 1.69 -6.30 5.60
C GLN A 40 1.80 -6.47 7.11
N VAL A 41 1.24 -5.52 7.86
CA VAL A 41 1.16 -5.55 9.32
C VAL A 41 -0.30 -5.65 9.72
N TRP A 42 -0.63 -6.48 10.70
CA TRP A 42 -1.99 -6.73 11.19
C TRP A 42 -2.05 -7.00 12.69
#